data_AF-W1Y7W7-F1
#
_entry.id   AF-W1Y7W7-F1
#
_cell.length_a   1.000
_cell.length_b   1.000
_cell.length_c   1.000
_cell.angle_alpha   90.00
_cell.angle_beta   90.00
_cell.angle_gamma   90.00
#
_symmetry.space_group_name_H-M   'P 1'
#
loop_
_entity.id
_entity.type
_entity.pdbx_description
1 polymer ?
#
loop_
_entity_poly.entity_id
_entity_poly.type
_entity_poly.pdbx_seq_one_letter_code
_entity_poly.pdbx_strand_id
1 'polypeptide(L)'
;TGFLGYILGPILNTYLSAGMGDVIAMALGGTALVFFCCSAYVLTTRKDMSFLGGMLMAGIVVVLIGMVANIFLQLPALHLAISAVFILISSGAILFETSNIIHGGETNYIR
;
A
#
# COMPACT_ATOMS: atom_id res chain seq x y z
N THR A 1 -5.32 -12.98 -9.98
CA THR A 1 -5.89 -12.09 -8.94
C THR A 1 -7.33 -12.44 -8.52
N GLY A 2 -7.96 -13.52 -9.02
CA GLY A 2 -9.34 -13.87 -8.66
C GLY A 2 -9.60 -14.14 -7.17
N PHE A 3 -8.63 -14.75 -6.46
CA PHE A 3 -8.73 -15.00 -5.01
C PHE A 3 -8.76 -13.71 -4.18
N LEU A 4 -7.94 -12.71 -4.56
CA LEU A 4 -7.95 -11.40 -3.90
C LEU A 4 -9.29 -10.69 -4.13
N GLY A 5 -9.84 -10.77 -5.35
CA GLY A 5 -11.18 -10.27 -5.66
C GLY A 5 -12.28 -10.96 -4.86
N TYR A 6 -12.14 -12.26 -4.61
CA TYR A 6 -13.09 -13.04 -3.80
C TYR A 6 -13.08 -12.59 -2.32
N ILE A 7 -11.91 -12.29 -1.75
CA ILE A 7 -11.80 -11.80 -0.37
C ILE A 7 -12.25 -10.33 -0.26
N LEU A 8 -11.96 -9.50 -1.27
CA LEU A 8 -12.36 -8.09 -1.28
C LEU A 8 -13.86 -7.90 -1.54
N GLY A 9 -14.50 -8.80 -2.29
CA GLY A 9 -15.92 -8.72 -2.65
C GLY A 9 -16.85 -8.49 -1.45
N PRO A 10 -16.79 -9.31 -0.40
CA PRO A 10 -17.57 -9.12 0.82
C PRO A 10 -17.33 -7.77 1.49
N ILE A 11 -16.06 -7.32 1.57
CA ILE A 11 -15.71 -6.04 2.19
C ILE A 11 -16.34 -4.89 1.41
N LEU A 12 -16.19 -4.87 0.08
CA LEU A 12 -16.82 -3.86 -0.77
C LEU A 12 -18.35 -3.90 -0.66
N ASN A 13 -18.95 -5.10 -0.59
CA ASN A 13 -20.39 -5.26 -0.44
C ASN A 13 -20.91 -4.67 0.89
N THR A 14 -20.14 -4.77 1.99
CA THR A 14 -20.56 -4.13 3.25
C THR A 14 -20.69 -2.61 3.11
N TYR A 15 -19.73 -1.94 2.47
CA TYR A 15 -19.79 -0.50 2.23
C TYR A 15 -20.87 -0.10 1.22
N LEU A 16 -21.09 -0.90 0.16
CA LEU A 16 -22.16 -0.68 -0.81
C LEU A 16 -23.55 -0.83 -0.17
N SER A 17 -23.74 -1.86 0.66
CA SER A 17 -25.00 -2.10 1.37
C SER A 17 -25.33 -0.99 2.39
N ALA A 18 -24.30 -0.29 2.89
CA ALA A 18 -24.44 0.88 3.75
C ALA A 18 -24.67 2.20 2.95
N GLY A 19 -24.79 2.15 1.62
CA GLY A 19 -24.96 3.32 0.76
C GLY A 19 -23.67 4.15 0.56
N MET A 20 -22.51 3.66 1.01
CA MET A 20 -21.23 4.37 0.98
C MET A 20 -20.42 4.08 -0.30
N GLY A 21 -21.09 3.93 -1.44
CA GLY A 21 -20.43 3.60 -2.72
C GLY A 21 -19.43 4.65 -3.20
N ASP A 22 -19.66 5.93 -2.88
CA ASP A 22 -18.76 7.03 -3.24
C ASP A 22 -17.38 6.90 -2.58
N VAL A 23 -17.33 6.36 -1.35
CA VAL A 23 -16.07 6.15 -0.61
C VAL A 23 -15.17 5.16 -1.34
N ILE A 24 -15.74 4.16 -2.02
CA ILE A 24 -14.96 3.19 -2.81
C ILE A 24 -14.33 3.88 -4.01
N ALA A 25 -15.09 4.72 -4.73
CA ALA A 25 -14.57 5.49 -5.86
C ALA A 25 -13.48 6.47 -5.42
N MET A 26 -13.68 7.16 -4.30
CA MET A 26 -12.69 8.06 -3.71
C MET A 26 -11.41 7.32 -3.28
N ALA A 27 -11.53 6.16 -2.64
CA ALA A 27 -10.39 5.36 -2.22
C ALA A 27 -9.59 4.82 -3.42
N LEU A 28 -10.28 4.37 -4.47
CA LEU A 28 -9.67 3.95 -5.73
C LEU A 28 -8.93 5.11 -6.40
N GLY A 29 -9.60 6.26 -6.54
CA GLY A 29 -9.02 7.45 -7.15
C GLY A 29 -7.80 7.98 -6.38
N GLY A 30 -7.89 8.03 -5.05
CA GLY A 30 -6.78 8.44 -4.19
C GLY A 30 -5.57 7.52 -4.31
N THR A 31 -5.79 6.21 -4.33
CA THR A 31 -4.70 5.23 -4.50
C THR A 31 -4.05 5.35 -5.88
N ALA A 32 -4.86 5.51 -6.94
CA ALA A 32 -4.37 5.68 -8.31
C ALA A 32 -3.54 6.97 -8.44
N LEU A 33 -3.98 8.07 -7.83
CA LEU A 33 -3.27 9.33 -7.83
C LEU A 33 -1.92 9.20 -7.12
N VAL A 34 -1.90 8.65 -5.91
CA VAL A 34 -0.66 8.44 -5.14
C VAL A 34 0.32 7.56 -5.92
N PHE A 35 -0.16 6.46 -6.48
CA PHE A 35 0.66 5.56 -7.29
C PHE A 35 1.27 6.31 -8.50
N PHE A 36 0.46 7.05 -9.23
CA PHE A 36 0.92 7.79 -10.40
C PHE A 36 1.94 8.88 -10.03
N CYS A 37 1.68 9.65 -8.98
CA CYS A 37 2.60 10.69 -8.50
C CYS A 37 3.93 10.10 -8.03
N CYS A 38 3.92 9.04 -7.22
CA CYS A 38 5.13 8.38 -6.75
C CYS A 38 5.92 7.74 -7.91
N SER A 39 5.24 7.06 -8.83
CA SER A 39 5.88 6.43 -9.98
C SER A 39 6.49 7.48 -10.92
N ALA A 40 5.76 8.56 -11.23
CA ALA A 40 6.26 9.67 -12.05
C ALA A 40 7.48 10.36 -11.40
N TYR A 41 7.48 10.52 -10.07
CA TYR A 41 8.63 11.08 -9.35
C TYR A 41 9.89 10.23 -9.51
N VAL A 42 9.79 8.90 -9.40
CA VAL A 42 10.96 8.00 -9.54
C VAL A 42 11.42 7.90 -10.99
N LEU A 43 10.49 7.87 -11.94
CA LEU A 43 10.80 7.87 -13.37
C LEU A 43 11.54 9.13 -13.83
N THR A 44 11.22 10.29 -13.25
CA THR A 44 11.87 11.57 -13.57
C THR A 44 13.20 11.75 -12.85
N THR A 45 13.27 11.41 -11.55
CA THR A 45 14.50 11.58 -10.75
C THR A 45 15.54 10.50 -10.98
N ARG A 46 15.13 9.31 -11.45
CA ARG A 46 16.00 8.13 -11.65
C ARG A 46 16.93 7.87 -10.46
N LYS A 47 16.43 8.09 -9.26
CA LYS A 47 17.20 7.91 -8.03
C LYS A 47 17.12 6.46 -7.58
N ASP A 48 18.26 5.90 -7.22
CA ASP A 48 18.36 4.61 -6.55
C ASP A 48 17.73 4.69 -5.16
N MET A 49 16.64 3.94 -4.95
CA MET A 49 15.92 3.87 -3.68
C MET A 49 16.20 2.56 -2.92
N SER A 50 17.28 1.84 -3.27
CA SER A 50 17.64 0.55 -2.64
C SER A 50 17.74 0.63 -1.11
N PHE A 51 18.18 1.77 -0.57
CA PHE A 51 18.21 2.06 0.88
C PHE A 51 16.85 1.89 1.57
N LEU A 52 15.75 2.10 0.85
CA LEU A 52 14.39 2.03 1.39
C LEU A 52 13.96 0.59 1.72
N GLY A 53 14.59 -0.42 1.12
CA GLY A 53 14.20 -1.83 1.31
C GLY A 53 14.26 -2.29 2.78
N GLY A 54 15.35 -1.94 3.49
CA GLY A 54 15.49 -2.27 4.91
C GLY A 54 14.46 -1.56 5.80
N MET A 55 14.18 -0.28 5.50
CA MET A 55 13.19 0.51 6.23
C MET A 55 11.77 -0.01 6.00
N LEU A 56 11.43 -0.39 4.77
CA LEU A 56 10.11 -0.95 4.44
C LEU A 56 9.86 -2.27 5.14
N MET A 57 10.86 -3.16 5.19
CA MET A 57 10.75 -4.42 5.92
C MET A 57 10.48 -4.20 7.41
N ALA A 58 11.25 -3.30 8.05
CA ALA A 58 11.01 -2.94 9.44
C ALA A 58 9.63 -2.32 9.66
N GLY A 59 9.20 -1.42 8.77
CA GLY A 59 7.88 -0.77 8.83
C GLY A 59 6.72 -1.77 8.75
N ILE A 60 6.81 -2.76 7.85
CA ILE A 60 5.80 -3.82 7.71
C ILE A 60 5.67 -4.62 9.01
N VAL A 61 6.80 -5.00 9.64
CA VAL A 61 6.78 -5.73 10.91
C VAL A 61 6.12 -4.90 12.01
N VAL A 62 6.45 -3.61 12.10
CA VAL A 62 5.84 -2.69 13.09
C VAL A 62 4.32 -2.59 12.88
N VAL A 63 3.86 -2.43 11.65
CA VAL A 63 2.42 -2.36 11.36
C VAL A 63 1.73 -3.68 11.68
N LEU A 64 2.34 -4.82 11.37
CA LEU A 64 1.77 -6.13 11.65
C LEU A 64 1.56 -6.33 13.16
N ILE A 65 2.56 -5.96 13.97
CA ILE A 65 2.43 -5.97 15.44
C ILE A 65 1.32 -5.01 15.89
N GLY A 66 1.27 -3.80 15.31
CA GLY A 66 0.22 -2.82 15.59
C GLY A 66 -1.19 -3.34 15.27
N MET A 67 -1.36 -4.05 14.16
CA MET A 67 -2.62 -4.68 13.78
C MET A 67 -3.05 -5.74 14.79
N VAL A 68 -2.11 -6.60 15.22
CA VAL A 68 -2.39 -7.62 16.26
C VAL A 68 -2.78 -6.96 17.57
N ALA A 69 -2.07 -5.92 18.01
CA ALA A 69 -2.40 -5.16 19.21
C ALA A 69 -3.80 -4.50 19.11
N ASN A 70 -4.15 -3.97 17.94
CA ASN A 70 -5.44 -3.32 17.70
C ASN A 70 -6.63 -4.29 17.79
N ILE A 71 -6.44 -5.59 17.55
CA ILE A 71 -7.50 -6.60 17.73
C ILE A 71 -7.93 -6.68 19.21
N PHE A 72 -6.99 -6.56 20.15
CA PHE A 72 -7.27 -6.62 21.59
C PHE A 72 -7.70 -5.27 22.18
N LEU A 73 -7.10 -4.18 21.71
CA LEU A 73 -7.34 -2.84 22.26
C LEU A 73 -8.58 -2.15 21.66
N GLN A 74 -8.93 -2.46 20.41
CA GLN A 74 -10.09 -1.93 19.68
C GLN A 74 -10.25 -0.39 19.78
N LEU A 75 -9.13 0.34 19.82
CA LEU A 75 -9.14 1.79 19.95
C LEU A 75 -9.31 2.45 18.57
N PRO A 76 -10.31 3.32 18.35
CA PRO A 76 -10.56 3.93 17.05
C PRO A 76 -9.39 4.82 16.59
N ALA A 77 -8.72 5.51 17.52
CA ALA A 77 -7.54 6.32 17.23
C ALA A 77 -6.35 5.46 16.75
N LEU A 78 -6.15 4.28 17.33
CA LEU A 78 -5.09 3.36 16.93
C LEU A 78 -5.34 2.81 15.52
N HIS A 79 -6.59 2.48 15.20
CA HIS A 79 -6.98 2.03 13.86
C HIS A 79 -6.69 3.08 12.77
N LEU A 80 -6.98 4.36 13.04
CA LEU A 80 -6.67 5.47 12.13
C LEU A 80 -5.16 5.67 11.98
N ALA A 81 -4.41 5.60 13.07
CA ALA A 81 -2.94 5.72 13.05
C ALA A 81 -2.30 4.60 12.21
N ILE A 82 -2.74 3.35 12.41
CA ILE A 82 -2.26 2.19 11.63
C ILE A 82 -2.57 2.40 10.14
N SER A 83 -3.79 2.82 9.81
CA SER A 83 -4.19 3.11 8.43
C SER A 83 -3.30 4.18 7.77
N ALA A 84 -3.02 5.28 8.49
CA ALA A 84 -2.16 6.36 7.99
C ALA A 84 -0.71 5.89 7.76
N VAL A 85 -0.14 5.15 8.72
CA VAL A 85 1.21 4.58 8.59
C VAL A 85 1.27 3.57 7.44
N PHE A 86 0.24 2.76 7.26
CA PHE A 86 0.17 1.79 6.16
C PHE A 86 0.14 2.48 4.79
N ILE A 87 -0.56 3.60 4.66
CA ILE A 87 -0.55 4.42 3.43
C ILE A 87 0.87 4.95 3.13
N LEU A 88 1.59 5.42 4.15
CA LEU A 88 2.97 5.92 3.99
C LEU A 88 3.96 4.80 3.62
N ILE A 89 3.82 3.63 4.23
CA ILE A 89 4.66 2.46 3.88
C ILE A 89 4.34 2.01 2.46
N SER A 90 3.06 2.00 2.07
CA SER A 90 2.64 1.61 0.72
C SER A 90 3.17 2.57 -0.34
N SER A 91 3.15 3.88 -0.10
CA SER A 91 3.76 4.86 -1.01
C SER A 91 5.28 4.70 -1.10
N GLY A 92 5.94 4.43 0.03
CA GLY A 92 7.35 4.05 0.06
C GLY A 92 7.66 2.78 -0.76
N ALA A 93 6.82 1.75 -0.63
CA ALA A 93 6.95 0.52 -1.40
C ALA A 93 6.80 0.77 -2.91
N ILE A 94 5.86 1.61 -3.34
CA ILE A 94 5.70 2.01 -4.75
C ILE A 94 6.98 2.68 -5.27
N LEU A 95 7.58 3.58 -4.48
CA LEU A 95 8.84 4.24 -4.83
C LEU A 95 9.99 3.23 -4.97
N PHE A 96 10.10 2.29 -4.02
CA PHE A 96 11.13 1.25 -4.03
C PHE A 96 10.99 0.32 -5.23
N GLU A 97 9.80 -0.23 -5.46
CA GLU A 97 9.52 -1.13 -6.58
C GLU A 97 9.72 -0.44 -7.93
N THR A 98 9.21 0.79 -8.09
CA THR A 98 9.41 1.56 -9.33
C THR A 98 10.90 1.84 -9.56
N SER A 99 11.66 2.14 -8.51
CA SER A 99 13.11 2.36 -8.63
C SER A 99 13.83 1.06 -9.02
N ASN A 100 13.44 -0.07 -8.43
CA ASN A 100 14.05 -1.37 -8.73
C ASN A 100 13.80 -1.81 -10.18
N ILE A 101 12.63 -1.49 -10.73
CA ILE A 101 12.29 -1.70 -12.15
C ILE A 101 13.23 -0.88 -13.06
N ILE A 102 13.48 0.39 -12.74
CA ILE A 102 14.32 1.29 -13.57
C ILE A 102 15.79 0.88 -13.54
N HIS A 103 16.30 0.49 -12.37
CA HIS A 103 17.71 0.18 -12.16
C HIS A 103 18.07 -1.29 -12.46
N GLY A 104 17.13 -2.05 -13.02
CA GLY A 104 17.42 -3.36 -13.60
C GLY A 104 17.68 -4.45 -12.58
N GLY A 105 16.94 -4.48 -11.47
CA GLY A 105 17.01 -5.54 -10.47
C GLY A 105 16.67 -6.96 -10.99
N GLU A 106 16.21 -7.09 -12.23
CA GLU A 106 15.97 -8.37 -12.92
C GLU A 106 16.59 -8.31 -14.33
N THR A 107 17.85 -8.74 -14.49
CA THR A 107 18.49 -8.94 -15.82
C THR A 107 18.03 -10.22 -16.51
N ASN A 108 17.07 -10.96 -15.95
CA ASN A 108 16.67 -12.26 -16.47
C ASN A 108 15.14 -12.39 -16.56
N TYR A 109 14.61 -12.33 -17.78
CA TYR A 109 13.19 -12.53 -18.10
C TYR A 109 12.80 -14.02 -18.19
N ILE A 110 13.64 -14.93 -17.70
CA ILE A 110 13.44 -16.38 -17.80
C ILE A 110 13.68 -17.04 -16.44
N ARG A 111 12.61 -17.46 -15.80
CA ARG A 111 12.60 -18.67 -14.97
C ARG A 111 11.28 -19.40 -15.14
#